data_AF-A0A1E5B9S8-F1
#
_entry.id   AF-A0A1E5B9S8-F1
#
_cell.length_a   1.000
_cell.length_b   1.000
_cell.length_c   1.000
_cell.angle_alpha   90.00
_cell.angle_beta   90.00
_cell.angle_gamma   90.00
#
_symmetry.space_group_name_H-M   'P 1'
#
loop_
_entity.id
_entity.type
_entity.pdbx_description
1 polymer ?
#
loop_
_entity_poly.entity_id
_entity_poly.type
_entity_poly.pdbx_seq_one_letter_code
_entity_poly.pdbx_strand_id
1 'polypeptide(L)'
;MKNGLNPTQILQAYETVMKQGRITPQGRVLDGIEALNKHDGFPIHLRGEGVDLKVCSLKRFHLDYNQLSCRDAFLKQLAILAQ
;
A
#
# COMPACT_ATOMS: atom_id res chain seq x y z
N MET A 1 15.66 -7.68 -13.42
CA MET A 1 15.10 -6.80 -12.37
C MET A 1 14.03 -7.62 -11.64
N LYS A 2 14.38 -8.22 -10.50
CA LYS A 2 13.53 -9.19 -9.78
C LYS A 2 12.43 -8.44 -9.03
N ASN A 3 11.16 -8.78 -9.25
CA ASN A 3 9.93 -8.19 -8.67
C ASN A 3 10.12 -7.56 -7.27
N GLY A 4 10.58 -6.31 -7.25
CA GLY A 4 11.21 -5.62 -6.11
C GLY A 4 10.20 -4.91 -5.22
N LEU A 5 9.24 -5.65 -4.67
CA LEU A 5 8.44 -5.13 -3.57
C LEU A 5 9.28 -5.15 -2.30
N ASN A 6 9.86 -4.01 -1.96
CA ASN A 6 10.58 -3.87 -0.71
C ASN A 6 9.58 -3.52 0.42
N PRO A 7 9.44 -4.36 1.45
CA PRO A 7 8.51 -4.12 2.55
C PRO A 7 8.74 -2.78 3.26
N THR A 8 9.98 -2.28 3.28
CA THR A 8 10.29 -0.94 3.79
C THR A 8 9.64 0.15 2.94
N GLN A 9 9.67 0.04 1.60
CA GLN A 9 9.01 1.01 0.72
C GLN A 9 7.50 1.00 0.89
N ILE A 10 6.90 -0.18 1.12
CA ILE A 10 5.47 -0.30 1.37
C ILE A 10 5.09 0.45 2.66
N LEU A 11 5.89 0.31 3.72
CA LEU A 11 5.67 1.05 4.96
C LEU A 11 5.84 2.56 4.78
N GLN A 12 6.89 2.99 4.09
CA GLN A 12 7.11 4.41 3.82
C GLN A 12 5.93 5.01 3.04
N ALA A 13 5.47 4.34 1.98
CA ALA A 13 4.28 4.77 1.25
C ALA A 13 3.04 4.82 2.13
N TYR A 14 2.82 3.81 2.97
CA TYR A 14 1.72 3.80 3.94
C TYR A 14 1.80 4.97 4.92
N GLU A 15 2.99 5.27 5.46
CA GLU A 15 3.21 6.41 6.35
C GLU A 15 2.95 7.74 5.64
N THR A 16 3.36 7.88 4.37
CA THR A 16 3.07 9.04 3.53
C THR A 16 1.56 9.20 3.32
N VAL A 17 0.84 8.12 2.97
CA VAL A 17 -0.63 8.12 2.83
C VAL A 17 -1.29 8.46 4.15
N MET A 18 -0.78 7.94 5.27
CA MET A 18 -1.30 8.29 6.58
C MET A 18 -1.02 9.76 6.88
N LYS A 19 0.16 10.29 6.60
CA LYS A 19 0.53 11.67 6.96
C LYS A 19 -0.14 12.74 6.08
N GLN A 20 -0.26 12.47 4.78
CA GLN A 20 -0.71 13.44 3.77
C GLN A 20 -2.08 13.12 3.17
N GLY A 21 -2.55 11.89 3.32
CA GLY A 21 -3.83 11.44 2.78
C GLY A 21 -5.03 12.06 3.47
N ARG A 22 -6.13 12.11 2.72
CA ARG A 22 -7.42 12.57 3.23
C ARG A 22 -8.03 11.51 4.14
N ILE A 23 -8.55 11.94 5.28
CA ILE A 23 -9.21 11.08 6.25
C ILE A 23 -10.49 10.52 5.63
N THR A 24 -10.64 9.19 5.65
CA THR A 24 -11.84 8.48 5.22
C THR A 24 -12.45 7.75 6.42
N PRO A 25 -13.72 7.29 6.34
CA PRO A 25 -14.34 6.54 7.43
C PRO A 25 -13.60 5.25 7.79
N GLN A 26 -12.83 4.69 6.85
CA GLN A 26 -12.15 3.40 7.01
C GLN A 26 -10.64 3.56 7.26
N GLY A 27 -10.05 4.70 6.90
CA GLY A 27 -8.61 4.94 7.00
C GLY A 27 -8.20 6.29 6.40
N ARG A 28 -7.25 6.29 5.48
CA ARG A 28 -6.80 7.47 4.74
C ARG A 28 -6.58 7.15 3.27
N VAL A 29 -6.85 8.10 2.38
CA VAL A 29 -6.65 7.93 0.93
C VAL A 29 -5.75 9.02 0.37
N LEU A 30 -4.77 8.63 -0.44
CA LEU A 30 -3.85 9.54 -1.12
C LEU A 30 -3.58 9.01 -2.54
N ASP A 31 -3.76 9.86 -3.55
CA ASP A 31 -3.52 9.52 -4.97
C ASP A 31 -4.18 8.21 -5.45
N GLY A 32 -5.36 7.89 -4.91
CA GLY A 32 -6.10 6.65 -5.25
C GLY A 32 -5.62 5.40 -4.49
N ILE A 33 -4.61 5.53 -3.63
CA ILE A 33 -4.19 4.50 -2.67
C ILE A 33 -4.91 4.73 -1.36
N GLU A 34 -5.75 3.78 -0.96
CA GLU A 34 -6.40 3.75 0.33
C GLU A 34 -5.58 2.93 1.32
N ALA A 35 -5.13 3.57 2.39
CA ALA A 35 -4.45 2.97 3.52
C ALA A 35 -5.44 2.76 4.67
N LEU A 36 -5.59 1.51 5.06
CA LEU A 36 -6.46 1.06 6.12
C LEU A 36 -5.59 0.51 7.24
N ASN A 37 -5.89 0.91 8.47
CA ASN A 37 -5.27 0.32 9.64
C ASN A 37 -6.33 0.01 10.69
N LYS A 38 -6.48 -1.27 11.03
CA LYS A 38 -7.42 -1.71 12.05
C LYS A 38 -6.87 -1.56 13.47
N HIS A 39 -5.56 -1.67 13.67
CA HIS A 39 -4.91 -1.67 14.98
C HIS A 39 -3.51 -1.05 14.89
N ASP A 40 -3.13 -0.23 15.87
CA ASP A 40 -1.82 0.44 15.97
C ASP A 40 -0.67 -0.54 15.69
N GLY A 41 -0.13 -0.52 14.45
CA GLY A 41 0.83 -1.51 13.94
C GLY A 41 0.36 -2.32 12.74
N PHE A 42 0.08 -3.62 12.93
CA PHE A 42 -0.23 -4.57 11.85
C PHE A 42 -1.53 -5.36 12.14
N PRO A 43 -2.23 -5.87 11.10
CA PRO A 43 -1.89 -5.75 9.68
C PRO A 43 -2.33 -4.41 9.07
N ILE A 44 -1.45 -3.80 8.29
CA ILE A 44 -1.83 -2.67 7.43
C ILE A 44 -2.36 -3.18 6.10
N HIS A 45 -3.31 -2.45 5.55
CA HIS A 45 -3.91 -2.77 4.27
C HIS A 45 -3.78 -1.56 3.35
N LEU A 46 -3.29 -1.78 2.13
CA LEU A 46 -3.19 -0.78 1.08
C LEU A 46 -4.00 -1.27 -0.11
N ARG A 47 -4.89 -0.44 -0.62
CA ARG A 47 -5.75 -0.76 -1.76
C ARG A 47 -5.66 0.31 -2.82
N GLY A 48 -5.68 -0.07 -4.08
CA GLY A 48 -5.74 0.89 -5.19
C GLY A 48 -5.80 0.18 -6.53
N GLU A 49 -6.49 0.77 -7.51
CA GLU A 49 -6.50 0.32 -8.92
C GLU A 49 -6.76 -1.21 -9.10
N GLY A 50 -7.59 -1.82 -8.24
CA GLY A 50 -7.89 -3.26 -8.30
C GLY A 50 -6.82 -4.18 -7.69
N VAL A 51 -5.95 -3.61 -6.84
CA VAL A 51 -4.92 -4.31 -6.07
C VAL A 51 -5.24 -4.20 -4.58
N ASP A 52 -5.13 -5.31 -3.84
CA ASP A 52 -5.20 -5.38 -2.38
C ASP A 52 -3.87 -5.90 -1.85
N LEU A 53 -3.18 -5.05 -1.09
CA LEU A 53 -1.92 -5.38 -0.43
C LEU A 53 -2.15 -5.40 1.07
N LYS A 54 -2.09 -6.59 1.65
CA LYS A 54 -2.14 -6.82 3.09
C LYS A 54 -0.75 -7.11 3.61
N VAL A 55 -0.23 -6.25 4.48
CA VAL A 55 1.05 -6.50 5.15
C VAL A 55 0.77 -6.94 6.58
N CYS A 56 1.16 -8.17 6.90
CA CYS A 56 1.07 -8.67 8.28
C CYS A 56 2.38 -8.40 9.04
N SER A 57 3.51 -8.38 8.35
CA SER A 57 4.84 -8.10 8.90
C SER A 57 5.81 -7.73 7.78
N LEU A 58 6.98 -7.15 8.12
CA LEU A 58 8.06 -6.87 7.16
C LEU A 58 8.47 -8.08 6.29
N LYS A 59 8.31 -9.31 6.78
CA LYS A 59 8.64 -10.55 6.05
C LYS A 59 7.44 -11.24 5.40
N ARG A 60 6.22 -10.79 5.71
CA ARG A 60 4.98 -11.47 5.31
C ARG A 60 3.94 -10.45 4.87
N PHE A 61 3.76 -10.41 3.56
CA PHE A 61 2.71 -9.64 2.91
C PHE A 61 1.96 -10.53 1.91
N HIS A 62 0.72 -10.14 1.62
CA HIS A 62 -0.15 -10.76 0.66
C HIS A 62 -0.55 -9.70 -0.35
N LEU A 63 -0.29 -9.94 -1.62
CA LEU A 63 -0.60 -9.03 -2.71
C LEU A 63 -1.56 -9.75 -3.64
N ASP A 64 -2.81 -9.29 -3.64
CA ASP A 64 -3.87 -9.77 -4.51
C ASP A 64 -4.12 -8.71 -5.59
N TYR A 65 -4.23 -9.13 -6.85
CA TYR A 65 -4.45 -8.23 -7.97
C TYR A 65 -5.18 -8.96 -9.09
N ASN A 66 -6.12 -8.26 -9.71
CA ASN A 66 -6.94 -8.85 -10.76
C ASN A 66 -6.16 -8.99 -12.09
N GLN A 67 -5.27 -8.04 -12.38
CA GLN A 67 -4.45 -8.01 -13.60
C GLN A 67 -3.02 -7.55 -13.31
N LEU A 68 -2.05 -8.06 -14.08
CA LEU A 68 -0.64 -7.66 -13.95
C LEU A 68 -0.45 -6.16 -14.19
N SER A 69 -1.20 -5.57 -15.12
CA SER A 69 -1.15 -4.13 -15.40
C SER A 69 -1.54 -3.28 -14.18
N CYS A 70 -2.60 -3.69 -13.47
CA CYS A 70 -3.02 -3.05 -12.21
C CYS A 70 -1.92 -3.14 -11.15
N ARG A 71 -1.28 -4.31 -11.03
CA ARG A 71 -0.15 -4.53 -10.12
C ARG A 71 0.97 -3.54 -10.41
N ASP A 72 1.44 -3.47 -11.66
CA ASP A 72 2.55 -2.60 -12.04
C ASP A 72 2.22 -1.12 -11.83
N ALA A 73 0.99 -0.68 -12.15
CA ALA A 73 0.53 0.67 -11.87
C ALA A 73 0.55 1.00 -10.37
N PHE A 74 -0.01 0.10 -9.55
CA PHE A 74 -0.03 0.24 -8.09
C PHE A 74 1.37 0.28 -7.47
N LEU A 75 2.28 -0.59 -7.91
CA LEU A 75 3.67 -0.61 -7.43
C LEU A 75 4.43 0.66 -7.82
N LYS A 76 4.17 1.20 -9.01
CA LYS A 76 4.75 2.46 -9.43
C LYS A 76 4.25 3.62 -8.56
N GLN A 77 2.96 3.66 -8.23
CA GLN A 77 2.42 4.66 -7.30
C GLN A 77 3.02 4.54 -5.90
N LEU A 78 3.09 3.32 -5.35
CA LEU A 78 3.73 3.12 -4.04
C LEU A 78 5.19 3.57 -4.05
N ALA A 79 5.94 3.29 -5.12
CA ALA A 79 7.33 3.72 -5.23
C ALA A 79 7.48 5.26 -5.27
N ILE A 80 6.51 5.98 -5.84
CA ILE A 80 6.47 7.45 -5.84
C ILE A 80 6.17 7.98 -4.43
N LEU A 81 5.27 7.32 -3.69
CA LEU A 81 4.89 7.70 -2.32
C LEU A 81 5.96 7.34 -1.28
N ALA A 82 6.84 6.39 -1.58
CA ALA A 82 7.92 5.90 -0.73
C ALA A 82 9.24 6.67 -0.90
N GLN A 83 9.18 7.95 -1.32
CA GLN A 83 10.35 8.81 -1.50
C GLN A 83 10.87 9.41 -0.19
#